data_AF-A0A2K0XPE4-F1
#
_entry.id   AF-A0A2K0XPE4-F1
#
_cell.length_a   1.000
_cell.length_b   1.000
_cell.length_c   1.000
_cell.angle_alpha   90.00
_cell.angle_beta   90.00
_cell.angle_gamma   90.00
#
_symmetry.space_group_name_H-M   'P 1'
#
loop_
_entity.id
_entity.type
_entity.pdbx_description
1 polymer ?
#
loop_
_entity_poly.entity_id
_entity_poly.type
_entity_poly.pdbx_seq_one_letter_code
_entity_poly.pdbx_strand_id
1 'polypeptide(L)'
;MKITEAIIKTANEYGRLHGYILVGKGELDAAKSRFWGNVAASIGYKHETGERLAFPYVKYILPAFEGDEAVEKHGIPKVDIDMHFGNPRINIRTKDFDFCCLTYNLKSGKFSEAQAFGDKGIELSMAIKLQIENNLKQKSDE
;
A
#
# COMPACT_ATOMS: atom_id res chain seq x y z
N MET A 1 9.84 -10.77 -8.64
CA MET A 1 10.08 -9.84 -7.52
C MET A 1 9.22 -10.28 -6.33
N LYS A 2 9.58 -10.05 -5.06
CA LYS A 2 8.65 -10.32 -3.93
C LYS A 2 7.48 -9.33 -3.98
N ILE A 3 6.32 -9.69 -3.44
CA ILE A 3 5.14 -8.80 -3.47
C ILE A 3 5.37 -7.44 -2.79
N THR A 4 6.11 -7.43 -1.68
CA THR A 4 6.46 -6.19 -0.96
C THR A 4 7.33 -5.27 -1.80
N GLU A 5 8.30 -5.84 -2.54
CA GLU A 5 9.16 -5.09 -3.47
C GLU A 5 8.34 -4.52 -4.64
N ALA A 6 7.40 -5.30 -5.20
CA ALA A 6 6.54 -4.86 -6.30
C ALA A 6 5.60 -3.72 -5.90
N ILE A 7 5.03 -3.79 -4.69
CA ILE A 7 4.21 -2.73 -4.11
C ILE A 7 5.04 -1.47 -3.87
N ILE A 8 6.24 -1.59 -3.31
CA ILE A 8 7.14 -0.43 -3.11
C ILE A 8 7.53 0.22 -4.43
N LYS A 9 7.89 -0.59 -5.44
CA LYS A 9 8.20 -0.08 -6.77
C LYS A 9 7.03 0.72 -7.34
N THR A 10 5.82 0.16 -7.27
CA THR A 10 4.58 0.80 -7.73
C THR A 10 4.30 2.11 -6.97
N ALA A 11 4.44 2.10 -5.64
CA ALA A 11 4.26 3.30 -4.82
C ALA A 11 5.28 4.41 -5.16
N ASN A 12 6.55 4.04 -5.37
CA ASN A 12 7.61 4.98 -5.73
C ASN A 12 7.40 5.55 -7.15
N GLU A 13 7.02 4.71 -8.11
CA GLU A 13 6.72 5.11 -9.48
C GLU A 13 5.53 6.07 -9.52
N TYR A 14 4.42 5.70 -8.87
CA TYR A 14 3.23 6.54 -8.80
C TYR A 14 3.53 7.87 -8.09
N GLY A 15 4.16 7.82 -6.92
CA GLY A 15 4.49 9.01 -6.14
C GLY A 15 5.34 10.00 -6.95
N ARG A 16 6.37 9.52 -7.67
CA ARG A 16 7.23 10.36 -8.51
C ARG A 16 6.50 10.90 -9.74
N LEU A 17 5.77 10.05 -10.45
CA LEU A 17 5.08 10.42 -11.68
C LEU A 17 4.03 11.51 -11.44
N HIS A 18 3.34 11.46 -10.31
CA HIS A 18 2.27 12.38 -9.96
C HIS A 18 2.71 13.53 -9.04
N GLY A 19 4.02 13.69 -8.79
CA GLY A 19 4.57 14.82 -8.04
C GLY A 19 4.35 14.78 -6.53
N TYR A 20 4.06 13.61 -5.96
CA TYR A 20 3.97 13.45 -4.51
C TYR A 20 5.36 13.51 -3.85
N ILE A 21 5.41 14.05 -2.64
CA ILE A 21 6.64 14.24 -1.86
C ILE A 21 6.79 13.08 -0.87
N LEU A 22 7.96 12.43 -0.87
CA LEU A 22 8.30 11.40 0.11
C LEU A 22 8.46 12.03 1.49
N VAL A 23 7.62 11.63 2.44
CA VAL A 23 7.63 12.13 3.82
C VAL A 23 7.91 11.05 4.86
N GLY A 24 7.95 9.78 4.45
CA GLY A 24 8.28 8.68 5.34
C GLY A 24 8.75 7.45 4.60
N LYS A 25 9.72 6.75 5.19
CA LYS A 25 10.15 5.41 4.79
C LYS A 25 10.62 4.68 6.03
N GLY A 26 10.52 3.36 6.02
CA GLY A 26 10.96 2.54 7.15
C GLY A 26 10.47 1.12 7.03
N GLU A 27 10.19 0.52 8.17
CA GLU A 27 9.70 -0.86 8.28
C GLU A 27 8.41 -0.89 9.10
N LEU A 28 7.41 -1.61 8.61
CA LEU A 28 6.19 -1.92 9.33
C LEU A 28 6.40 -3.21 10.10
N ASP A 29 6.21 -3.16 11.41
CA ASP A 29 6.30 -4.30 12.30
C ASP A 29 4.89 -4.68 12.75
N ALA A 30 4.42 -5.87 12.34
CA ALA A 30 3.07 -6.35 12.62
C ALA A 30 2.78 -6.43 14.12
N ALA A 31 3.80 -6.74 14.95
CA ALA A 31 3.67 -6.83 16.40
C ALA A 31 3.47 -5.48 17.08
N LYS A 32 3.87 -4.37 16.42
CA LYS A 32 3.73 -2.99 16.91
C LYS A 32 2.52 -2.26 16.33
N SER A 33 1.72 -2.96 15.52
CA SER A 33 0.53 -2.41 14.88
C SER A 33 -0.55 -2.05 15.90
N ARG A 34 -1.24 -0.93 15.70
CA ARG A 34 -2.45 -0.57 16.46
C ARG A 34 -3.66 -1.43 16.05
N PHE A 35 -3.64 -1.99 14.84
CA PHE A 35 -4.68 -2.90 14.37
C PHE A 35 -4.43 -4.32 14.89
N TRP A 36 -5.37 -4.85 15.68
CA TRP A 36 -5.27 -6.16 16.32
C TRP A 36 -5.08 -7.31 15.32
N GLY A 37 -5.65 -7.21 14.11
CA GLY A 37 -5.53 -8.25 13.08
C GLY A 37 -4.09 -8.46 12.62
N ASN A 38 -3.28 -7.39 12.59
CA ASN A 38 -1.85 -7.51 12.29
C ASN A 38 -1.08 -8.13 13.46
N VAL A 39 -1.44 -7.80 14.70
CA VAL A 39 -0.83 -8.40 15.90
C VAL A 39 -1.10 -9.91 15.93
N ALA A 40 -2.35 -10.32 15.67
CA ALA A 40 -2.72 -11.73 15.58
C ALA A 40 -1.94 -12.46 14.48
N ALA A 41 -1.85 -11.87 13.28
CA ALA A 41 -1.05 -12.42 12.19
C ALA A 41 0.45 -12.52 12.56
N SER A 42 0.99 -11.55 13.30
CA SER A 42 2.38 -11.58 13.77
C SER A 42 2.65 -12.75 14.72
N ILE A 43 1.72 -13.07 15.62
CA ILE A 43 1.85 -14.19 16.56
C ILE A 43 1.86 -15.51 15.79
N GLY A 44 0.90 -15.69 14.89
CA GLY A 44 0.82 -16.89 14.03
C GLY A 44 2.07 -17.06 13.16
N TYR A 45 2.50 -15.99 12.51
CA TYR A 45 3.71 -16.00 11.67
C TYR A 45 4.97 -16.37 12.47
N LYS A 46 5.14 -15.80 13.67
CA LYS A 46 6.27 -16.11 14.55
C LYS A 46 6.23 -17.56 15.04
N HIS A 47 5.05 -18.10 15.33
CA HIS A 47 4.91 -19.50 15.71
C HIS A 47 5.26 -20.46 14.56
N GLU A 48 4.85 -20.13 13.32
CA GLU A 48 5.11 -20.96 12.14
C GLU A 48 6.57 -20.91 11.66
N THR A 49 7.18 -19.72 11.70
CA THR A 49 8.47 -19.46 11.04
C THR A 49 9.62 -19.19 12.01
N GLY A 50 9.32 -18.85 13.26
CA GLY A 50 10.30 -18.30 14.21
C GLY A 50 10.68 -16.84 13.96
N GLU A 51 10.21 -16.23 12.86
CA GLU A 51 10.62 -14.90 12.42
C GLU A 51 9.60 -13.81 12.79
N ARG A 52 10.06 -12.56 12.72
CA ARG A 52 9.20 -11.38 12.87
C ARG A 52 8.52 -11.05 11.54
N LEU A 53 7.21 -10.81 11.58
CA LEU A 53 6.45 -10.34 10.43
C LEU A 53 6.65 -8.83 10.25
N ALA A 54 7.56 -8.45 9.37
CA ALA A 54 7.84 -7.06 9.06
C ALA A 54 8.16 -6.85 7.57
N PHE A 55 7.80 -5.69 7.02
CA PHE A 55 8.16 -5.32 5.65
C PHE A 55 8.35 -3.81 5.47
N PRO A 56 9.19 -3.39 4.50
CA PRO A 56 9.44 -1.99 4.24
C PRO A 56 8.18 -1.23 3.80
N TYR A 57 8.12 0.07 4.13
CA TYR A 57 7.09 0.98 3.67
C TYR A 57 7.66 2.29 3.16
N VAL A 58 6.85 2.96 2.35
CA VAL A 58 7.03 4.35 1.94
C VAL A 58 5.72 5.10 2.14
N LYS A 59 5.82 6.41 2.41
CA LYS A 59 4.70 7.33 2.53
C LYS A 59 5.01 8.60 1.75
N TYR A 60 4.12 8.91 0.82
CA TYR A 60 4.13 10.09 -0.02
C TYR A 60 2.87 10.91 0.23
N ILE A 61 2.97 12.24 0.15
CA ILE A 61 1.82 13.15 0.22
C ILE A 61 1.90 14.20 -0.89
N LEU A 62 0.75 14.71 -1.33
CA LEU A 62 0.70 16.03 -1.95
C LEU A 62 0.42 17.06 -0.86
N PRO A 63 1.27 18.09 -0.71
CA PRO A 63 0.98 19.18 0.21
C PRO A 63 -0.37 19.83 -0.09
N ALA A 64 -1.09 20.19 0.96
CA ALA A 64 -2.31 20.97 0.90
C ALA A 64 -2.21 22.15 1.85
N PHE A 65 -2.96 23.21 1.57
CA PHE A 65 -3.05 24.36 2.47
C PHE A 65 -3.90 24.02 3.69
N GLU A 66 -3.57 24.63 4.83
CA GLU A 66 -4.41 24.56 6.03
C GLU A 66 -5.77 25.20 5.74
N GLY A 67 -6.85 24.54 6.16
CA GLY A 67 -8.23 25.00 5.92
C GLY A 67 -8.82 24.63 4.55
N ASP A 68 -8.16 23.76 3.77
CA ASP A 68 -8.77 23.18 2.58
C ASP A 68 -9.90 22.22 2.98
N GLU A 69 -11.15 22.67 2.76
CA GLU A 69 -12.37 21.93 3.11
C GLU A 69 -12.42 20.53 2.45
N ALA A 70 -11.91 20.39 1.23
CA ALA A 70 -11.89 19.11 0.55
C ALA A 70 -10.89 18.15 1.23
N VAL A 71 -9.76 18.66 1.69
CA VAL A 71 -8.77 17.89 2.45
C VAL A 71 -9.28 17.54 3.84
N GLU A 72 -10.02 18.41 4.51
CA GLU A 72 -10.67 18.09 5.78
C GLU A 72 -11.72 16.99 5.62
N LYS A 73 -12.51 17.04 4.54
CA LYS A 73 -13.56 16.06 4.26
C LYS A 73 -13.04 14.71 3.78
N HIS A 74 -12.02 14.70 2.92
CA HIS A 74 -11.56 13.49 2.23
C HIS A 74 -10.19 12.99 2.71
N GLY A 75 -9.44 13.82 3.43
CA GLY A 75 -8.06 13.57 3.82
C GLY A 75 -7.05 14.00 2.74
N ILE A 76 -5.81 14.21 3.17
CA ILE A 76 -4.69 14.62 2.31
C ILE A 76 -4.44 13.56 1.22
N PRO A 77 -4.30 13.95 -0.06
CA PRO A 77 -3.85 13.04 -1.11
C PRO A 77 -2.52 12.40 -0.73
N LYS A 78 -2.47 11.07 -0.75
CA LYS A 78 -1.32 10.30 -0.29
C LYS A 78 -1.13 9.01 -1.06
N VAL A 79 0.10 8.48 -1.03
CA VAL A 79 0.42 7.11 -1.41
C VAL A 79 1.17 6.51 -0.23
N ASP A 80 0.60 5.49 0.40
CA ASP A 80 1.22 4.85 1.55
C ASP A 80 1.02 3.35 1.58
N ILE A 81 2.07 2.68 2.06
CA ILE A 81 2.03 1.24 2.30
C ILE A 81 1.74 1.02 3.77
N ASP A 82 0.77 0.16 4.06
CA ASP A 82 0.44 -0.33 5.39
C ASP A 82 0.24 -1.85 5.38
N MET A 83 -0.40 -2.37 6.42
CA MET A 83 -0.60 -3.79 6.63
C MET A 83 -2.05 -4.10 7.02
N HIS A 84 -2.64 -5.12 6.42
CA HIS A 84 -3.97 -5.61 6.77
C HIS A 84 -3.96 -7.13 6.98
N PHE A 85 -4.25 -7.57 8.20
CA PHE A 85 -4.13 -8.98 8.63
C PHE A 85 -2.77 -9.59 8.27
N GLY A 86 -1.68 -8.84 8.48
CA GLY A 86 -0.32 -9.30 8.19
C GLY A 86 0.11 -9.21 6.72
N ASN A 87 -0.80 -8.80 5.83
CA ASN A 87 -0.55 -8.71 4.40
C ASN A 87 -0.18 -7.28 3.98
N PRO A 88 0.76 -7.10 3.03
CA PRO A 88 1.08 -5.79 2.49
C PRO A 88 -0.11 -5.19 1.74
N ARG A 89 -0.37 -3.92 2.02
CA ARG A 89 -1.45 -3.16 1.40
C ARG A 89 -0.93 -1.80 0.93
N ILE A 90 -1.24 -1.45 -0.30
CA ILE A 90 -1.00 -0.11 -0.85
C ILE A 90 -2.29 0.69 -0.76
N ASN A 91 -2.18 1.95 -0.38
CA ASN A 91 -3.27 2.90 -0.28
C ASN A 91 -2.92 4.12 -1.12
N ILE A 92 -3.83 4.54 -1.99
CA ILE A 92 -3.65 5.71 -2.84
C ILE A 92 -4.88 6.59 -2.73
N ARG A 93 -4.65 7.87 -2.47
CA ARG A 93 -5.61 8.96 -2.63
C ARG A 93 -5.06 9.96 -3.62
N THR A 94 -5.77 10.16 -4.73
CA THR A 94 -5.37 11.08 -5.80
C THR A 94 -5.58 12.53 -5.38
N LYS A 95 -5.04 13.48 -6.16
CA LYS A 95 -5.33 14.91 -6.00
C LYS A 95 -6.83 15.24 -6.14
N ASP A 96 -7.55 14.42 -6.91
CA ASP A 96 -8.98 14.54 -7.15
C ASP A 96 -9.79 13.75 -6.09
N PHE A 97 -9.11 13.28 -5.04
CA PHE A 97 -9.64 12.53 -3.90
C PHE A 97 -10.20 11.13 -4.21
N ASP A 98 -10.02 10.64 -5.44
CA ASP A 98 -10.25 9.24 -5.77
C ASP A 98 -9.37 8.35 -4.89
N PHE A 99 -9.88 7.18 -4.54
CA PHE A 99 -9.26 6.35 -3.52
C PHE A 99 -9.30 4.88 -3.89
N CYS A 100 -8.17 4.21 -3.67
CA CYS A 100 -8.12 2.75 -3.63
C CYS A 100 -7.14 2.22 -2.57
N CYS A 101 -7.46 1.05 -2.03
CA CYS A 101 -6.56 0.19 -1.29
C CYS A 101 -6.48 -1.15 -2.01
N LEU A 102 -5.28 -1.73 -2.12
CA LEU A 102 -5.10 -3.09 -2.63
C LEU A 102 -4.26 -3.91 -1.65
N THR A 103 -4.83 -5.00 -1.16
CA THR A 103 -4.16 -5.96 -0.27
C THR A 103 -3.71 -7.17 -1.09
N TYR A 104 -2.50 -7.65 -0.83
CA TYR A 104 -1.96 -8.85 -1.45
C TYR A 104 -1.49 -9.83 -0.41
N ASN A 105 -1.78 -11.11 -0.62
CA ASN A 105 -1.33 -12.15 0.28
C ASN A 105 0.21 -12.22 0.29
N LEU A 106 0.81 -12.07 1.48
CA LEU A 106 2.26 -11.99 1.61
C LEU A 106 2.98 -13.25 1.11
N LYS A 107 2.41 -14.44 1.37
CA LYS A 107 3.03 -15.73 1.06
C LYS A 107 2.92 -16.08 -0.42
N SER A 108 1.73 -15.94 -1.00
CA SER A 108 1.46 -16.32 -2.39
C SER A 108 1.70 -15.20 -3.40
N GLY A 109 1.80 -13.95 -2.96
CA GLY A 109 1.90 -12.77 -3.81
C GLY A 109 0.63 -12.47 -4.63
N LYS A 110 -0.46 -13.21 -4.40
CA LYS A 110 -1.72 -13.03 -5.12
C LYS A 110 -2.54 -11.88 -4.52
N PHE A 111 -3.25 -11.17 -5.38
CA PHE A 111 -4.26 -10.20 -4.99
C PHE A 111 -5.30 -10.85 -4.08
N SER A 112 -5.65 -10.18 -2.96
CA SER A 112 -6.66 -10.69 -2.02
C SER A 112 -7.92 -9.82 -1.96
N GLU A 113 -7.75 -8.50 -1.88
CA GLU A 113 -8.86 -7.57 -1.66
C GLU A 113 -8.55 -6.20 -2.27
N ALA A 114 -9.58 -5.54 -2.79
CA ALA A 114 -9.55 -4.13 -3.14
C ALA A 114 -10.68 -3.38 -2.41
N GLN A 115 -10.38 -2.18 -1.93
CA GLN A 115 -11.38 -1.23 -1.46
C GLN A 115 -11.25 0.02 -2.31
N ALA A 116 -12.33 0.46 -2.92
CA ALA A 116 -12.36 1.64 -3.78
C ALA A 116 -13.74 2.29 -3.69
N PHE A 117 -13.80 3.61 -3.93
CA PHE A 117 -15.06 4.36 -3.90
C PHE A 117 -15.25 5.13 -5.20
N GLY A 118 -16.45 5.02 -5.77
CA GLY A 118 -16.81 5.64 -7.05
C GLY A 118 -16.11 5.02 -8.25
N ASP A 119 -16.58 5.37 -9.44
CA ASP A 119 -16.11 4.77 -10.70
C ASP A 119 -14.61 4.99 -10.91
N LYS A 120 -14.13 6.22 -10.68
CA LYS A 120 -12.70 6.56 -10.76
C LYS A 120 -11.84 5.81 -9.75
N GLY A 121 -12.35 5.54 -8.54
CA GLY A 121 -11.64 4.73 -7.55
C GLY A 121 -11.49 3.29 -8.02
N ILE A 122 -12.52 2.73 -8.65
CA ILE A 122 -12.48 1.37 -9.22
C ILE A 122 -11.47 1.32 -10.37
N GLU A 123 -11.50 2.28 -11.29
CA GLU A 123 -10.52 2.39 -12.38
C GLU A 123 -9.08 2.50 -11.86
N LEU A 124 -8.86 3.35 -10.86
CA LEU A 124 -7.57 3.47 -10.18
C LEU A 124 -7.13 2.14 -9.58
N SER A 125 -8.03 1.43 -8.88
CA SER A 125 -7.72 0.13 -8.28
C SER A 125 -7.26 -0.90 -9.32
N MET A 126 -7.89 -0.91 -10.51
CA MET A 126 -7.52 -1.81 -11.60
C MET A 126 -6.17 -1.43 -12.21
N ALA A 127 -5.91 -0.14 -12.45
CA ALA A 127 -4.65 0.34 -13.00
C ALA A 127 -3.47 0.00 -12.07
N ILE A 128 -3.60 0.26 -10.77
CA ILE A 128 -2.55 -0.03 -9.78
C ILE A 128 -2.36 -1.54 -9.63
N LYS A 129 -3.44 -2.33 -9.67
CA LYS A 129 -3.34 -3.79 -9.66
C LYS A 129 -2.54 -4.31 -10.85
N LEU A 130 -2.86 -3.85 -12.06
CA LEU A 130 -2.13 -4.24 -13.28
C LEU A 130 -0.66 -3.84 -13.21
N GLN A 131 -0.35 -2.65 -12.69
CA GLN A 131 1.04 -2.21 -12.50
C GLN A 131 1.81 -3.12 -11.53
N ILE A 132 1.22 -3.49 -10.38
CA ILE A 132 1.84 -4.42 -9.42
C ILE A 132 2.06 -5.80 -10.07
N GLU A 133 1.07 -6.32 -10.78
CA GLU A 133 1.16 -7.62 -11.45
C GLU A 133 2.21 -7.64 -12.57
N ASN A 134 2.35 -6.55 -13.32
CA ASN A 134 3.41 -6.39 -14.32
C ASN A 134 4.78 -6.34 -13.64
N ASN A 135 4.90 -5.59 -12.54
CA ASN A 135 6.11 -5.53 -11.73
C ASN A 135 6.48 -6.93 -11.18
N LEU A 136 5.52 -7.76 -10.79
CA LEU A 136 5.78 -9.15 -10.38
C LEU A 136 6.32 -10.03 -11.51
N LYS A 137 5.77 -9.87 -12.73
CA LYS A 137 6.12 -10.65 -13.93
C LYS A 137 7.47 -10.27 -14.54
N GLN A 138 7.93 -9.03 -14.44
CA GLN A 138 9.22 -8.59 -15.01
C GLN A 138 10.47 -9.36 -14.52
N LYS A 139 10.33 -10.32 -13.58
CA LYS A 139 11.41 -11.24 -13.15
C LYS A 139 11.29 -12.65 -13.77
N SER A 140 10.28 -12.96 -14.58
CA SER A 140 10.18 -14.26 -15.26
C SER A 140 10.95 -14.32 -16.58
N ASP A 141 11.34 -13.15 -17.10
CA ASP A 141 11.87 -12.98 -18.46
C ASP A 141 13.35 -12.52 -18.47
N GLU A 142 13.99 -12.48 -17.29
CA GLU A 142 15.44 -12.33 -17.08
C GLU A 142 16.01 -13.61 -16.44
#